data_AF-A0AAU2MPR6-F1
#
_entry.id   AF-A0AAU2MPR6-F1
#
_cell.length_a   1.000
_cell.length_b   1.000
_cell.length_c   1.000
_cell.angle_alpha   90.00
_cell.angle_beta   90.00
_cell.angle_gamma   90.00
#
_symmetry.space_group_name_H-M   'P 1'
#
loop_
_entity.id
_entity.type
_entity.pdbx_description
1 polymer ?
#
loop_
_entity_poly.entity_id
_entity_poly.type
_entity_poly.pdbx_seq_one_letter_code
_entity_poly.pdbx_strand_id
1 'polypeptide(L)'
;MFETTDPGPRAALDRTTTRRHIGTFQVPDDATTMEFTLPGARLEATNVSESDGTNGVVRVTRISNGPGITDYVTHEKDFAYSAYGIHIGQDDRLTFFGEGQRIIVHLIDCREDSPQLGDEITIEMAVSPYRVLIIPKGVAHTLDGLGGVVTRDEPVWYADQNPDWEPDNDLISFLRTSRTAPVVRTNRHELPVAAHLLLSRMSQQTNSQVRGAYGARYRVSIGGSTTYATIRPSWRAAETQADDHDLITRNNFVLTGPESFTVVPSTDSCTSDVLEVRLEGQDGRFIQHTYSRRRLTWLAGSTDAQIEVVTADGEHSVIPLGDPTIGVRIPPGTWYRLTGSGRVWLRTEMELLDLDPWVLEHPLGRDVTTATPAEAGPSRAEQDSDRYLPGPTLHALARMEAKAISLTR
;
A
#
# COMPACT_ATOMS: atom_id res chain seq x y z
N MET A 1 23.59 15.31 -52.42
CA MET A 1 22.34 14.52 -52.32
C MET A 1 22.26 14.11 -50.86
N PHE A 2 21.51 14.85 -50.05
CA PHE A 2 21.31 14.50 -48.65
C PHE A 2 20.22 13.43 -48.63
N GLU A 3 20.61 12.20 -48.33
CA GLU A 3 19.66 11.13 -48.05
C GLU A 3 18.84 11.56 -46.83
N THR A 4 17.55 11.72 -47.08
CA THR A 4 16.51 11.82 -46.07
C THR A 4 16.58 10.56 -45.21
N THR A 5 17.06 10.71 -43.98
CA THR A 5 16.86 9.71 -42.93
C THR A 5 15.36 9.52 -42.74
N ASP A 6 14.91 8.34 -43.13
CA ASP A 6 13.56 7.82 -42.95
C ASP A 6 13.16 7.87 -41.47
N PRO A 7 12.09 8.60 -41.06
CA PRO A 7 11.61 8.58 -39.69
C PRO A 7 10.74 7.33 -39.47
N GLY A 8 11.34 6.15 -39.39
CA GLY A 8 10.67 4.93 -38.95
C GLY A 8 10.42 4.88 -37.43
N PRO A 9 9.53 3.98 -36.97
CA PRO A 9 8.12 4.24 -36.66
C PRO A 9 7.96 4.98 -35.32
N ARG A 10 7.60 6.26 -35.38
CA ARG A 10 7.28 7.10 -34.21
C ARG A 10 5.81 6.99 -33.76
N ALA A 11 5.13 5.89 -34.09
CA ALA A 11 3.67 5.80 -34.14
C ALA A 11 2.96 5.32 -32.86
N ALA A 12 3.68 4.95 -31.79
CA ALA A 12 3.05 4.33 -30.62
C ALA A 12 2.37 5.33 -29.67
N LEU A 13 2.98 6.50 -29.43
CA LEU A 13 2.53 7.43 -28.40
C LEU A 13 1.26 8.22 -28.76
N ASP A 14 1.00 8.43 -30.05
CA ASP A 14 -0.11 9.26 -30.55
C ASP A 14 -1.45 8.53 -30.66
N ARG A 15 -1.45 7.21 -30.51
CA ARG A 15 -2.68 6.43 -30.66
C ARG A 15 -3.61 6.70 -29.49
N THR A 16 -4.86 7.01 -29.82
CA THR A 16 -5.97 7.11 -28.87
C THR A 16 -7.16 6.30 -29.38
N THR A 17 -8.00 5.84 -28.48
CA THR A 17 -9.26 5.15 -28.79
C THR A 17 -10.44 5.92 -28.21
N THR A 18 -11.62 5.81 -28.83
CA THR A 18 -12.86 6.36 -28.27
C THR A 18 -13.29 5.50 -27.09
N ARG A 19 -13.72 6.15 -26.00
CA ARG A 19 -14.28 5.47 -24.83
C ARG A 19 -15.70 4.98 -25.11
N ARG A 20 -16.00 3.72 -24.75
CA ARG A 20 -17.32 3.12 -24.90
C ARG A 20 -17.74 2.47 -23.59
N HIS A 21 -18.70 3.06 -22.88
CA HIS A 21 -19.27 2.45 -21.68
C HIS A 21 -20.09 1.21 -22.04
N ILE A 22 -19.69 0.05 -21.53
CA ILE A 22 -20.33 -1.23 -21.83
C ILE A 22 -21.09 -1.83 -20.65
N GLY A 23 -20.94 -1.30 -19.44
CA GLY A 23 -21.72 -1.79 -18.30
C GLY A 23 -21.34 -1.22 -16.94
N THR A 24 -22.29 -1.33 -16.01
CA THR A 24 -22.12 -1.03 -14.58
C THR A 24 -22.39 -2.30 -13.77
N PHE A 25 -21.45 -2.67 -12.91
CA PHE A 25 -21.46 -3.91 -12.14
C PHE A 25 -21.61 -3.60 -10.66
N GLN A 26 -22.67 -4.13 -10.05
CA GLN A 26 -22.88 -4.06 -8.61
C GLN A 26 -22.24 -5.29 -7.95
N VAL A 27 -21.29 -5.07 -7.06
CA VAL A 27 -20.67 -6.14 -6.29
C VAL A 27 -21.46 -6.34 -5.00
N PRO A 28 -21.99 -7.55 -4.73
CA PRO A 28 -22.58 -7.88 -3.44
C PRO A 28 -21.59 -7.66 -2.29
N ASP A 29 -22.08 -7.19 -1.14
CA ASP A 29 -21.19 -6.85 -0.01
C ASP A 29 -20.45 -8.08 0.54
N ASP A 30 -21.04 -9.27 0.44
CA ASP A 30 -20.47 -10.57 0.84
C ASP A 30 -19.60 -11.23 -0.23
N ALA A 31 -19.57 -10.70 -1.47
CA ALA A 31 -18.76 -11.26 -2.54
C ALA A 31 -17.28 -10.99 -2.30
N THR A 32 -16.48 -12.04 -2.17
CA THR A 32 -15.01 -11.97 -2.06
C THR A 32 -14.30 -12.24 -3.39
N THR A 33 -15.00 -12.86 -4.34
CA THR A 33 -14.49 -13.17 -5.68
C THR A 33 -15.51 -12.83 -6.75
N MET A 34 -15.07 -12.26 -7.87
CA MET A 34 -15.93 -11.91 -9.01
C MET A 34 -15.07 -11.62 -10.24
N GLU A 35 -15.47 -12.11 -11.40
CA GLU A 35 -14.85 -11.74 -12.69
C GLU A 35 -15.65 -10.62 -13.35
N PHE A 36 -14.97 -9.65 -13.94
CA PHE A 36 -15.60 -8.60 -14.74
C PHE A 36 -15.43 -8.86 -16.24
N THR A 37 -16.23 -8.20 -17.06
CA THR A 37 -16.17 -8.39 -18.52
C THR A 37 -14.87 -7.91 -19.14
N LEU A 38 -14.19 -6.96 -18.48
CA LEU A 38 -12.90 -6.43 -18.92
C LEU A 38 -11.79 -7.46 -18.62
N PRO A 39 -11.02 -7.93 -19.63
CA PRO A 39 -10.12 -9.07 -19.46
C PRO A 39 -9.05 -8.85 -18.37
N GLY A 40 -9.06 -9.74 -17.38
CA GLY A 40 -8.13 -9.77 -16.26
C GLY A 40 -8.57 -8.96 -15.03
N ALA A 41 -9.54 -8.05 -15.17
CA ALA A 41 -10.09 -7.32 -14.05
C ALA A 41 -11.01 -8.24 -13.22
N ARG A 42 -10.72 -8.37 -11.93
CA ARG A 42 -11.44 -9.31 -11.05
C ARG A 42 -11.27 -8.97 -9.57
N LEU A 43 -12.12 -9.57 -8.74
CA LEU A 43 -11.96 -9.65 -7.29
C LEU A 43 -11.39 -11.00 -6.90
N GLU A 44 -10.38 -10.99 -6.03
CA GLU A 44 -9.81 -12.18 -5.38
C GLU A 44 -10.01 -12.09 -3.86
N ALA A 45 -10.23 -13.24 -3.20
CA ALA A 45 -10.27 -13.31 -1.75
C ALA A 45 -8.88 -13.03 -1.15
N THR A 46 -8.84 -12.45 0.05
CA THR A 46 -7.59 -12.17 0.76
C THR A 46 -7.48 -12.86 2.13
N ASN A 47 -6.27 -12.86 2.66
CA ASN A 47 -5.93 -13.51 3.92
C ASN A 47 -6.28 -12.59 5.10
N VAL A 48 -7.41 -12.85 5.74
CA VAL A 48 -7.90 -12.08 6.90
C VAL A 48 -8.03 -12.97 8.12
N SER A 49 -7.25 -12.73 9.17
CA SER A 49 -7.44 -13.37 10.48
C SER A 49 -8.17 -12.44 11.43
N GLU A 50 -9.13 -12.98 12.18
CA GLU A 50 -9.88 -12.25 13.20
C GLU A 50 -9.50 -12.75 14.59
N SER A 51 -9.47 -11.85 15.57
CA SER A 51 -9.24 -12.20 16.97
C SER A 51 -10.20 -11.45 17.88
N ASP A 52 -10.83 -12.18 18.80
CA ASP A 52 -11.91 -11.66 19.63
C ASP A 52 -11.50 -11.14 21.02
N GLY A 53 -10.23 -11.17 21.44
CA GLY A 53 -9.91 -10.58 22.75
C GLY A 53 -8.60 -10.94 23.42
N THR A 54 -7.54 -10.19 23.12
CA THR A 54 -6.38 -10.03 24.04
C THR A 54 -5.46 -8.86 23.63
N ASN A 55 -5.52 -8.41 22.36
CA ASN A 55 -4.59 -7.42 21.80
C ASN A 55 -5.28 -6.17 21.20
N GLY A 56 -6.60 -6.04 21.37
CA GLY A 56 -7.45 -5.02 20.74
C GLY A 56 -7.55 -4.98 19.23
N VAL A 57 -6.72 -5.76 18.56
CA VAL A 57 -6.86 -6.10 17.15
C VAL A 57 -8.10 -6.96 16.98
N VAL A 58 -9.03 -6.48 16.17
CA VAL A 58 -10.23 -7.22 15.77
C VAL A 58 -9.95 -8.01 14.51
N ARG A 59 -9.16 -7.43 13.60
CA ARG A 59 -8.88 -8.00 12.30
C ARG A 59 -7.46 -7.70 11.84
N VAL A 60 -6.82 -8.69 11.25
CA VAL A 60 -5.53 -8.56 10.56
C VAL A 60 -5.70 -8.99 9.13
N THR A 61 -5.56 -8.05 8.20
CA THR A 61 -5.42 -8.37 6.78
C THR A 61 -3.95 -8.53 6.48
N ARG A 62 -3.54 -9.77 6.22
CA ARG A 62 -2.14 -10.12 6.00
C ARG A 62 -1.72 -9.89 4.55
N ILE A 63 -0.42 -10.00 4.26
CA ILE A 63 0.05 -10.14 2.88
C ILE A 63 -0.68 -11.26 2.12
N SER A 64 -1.08 -10.95 0.88
CA SER A 64 -1.80 -11.89 0.04
C SER A 64 -0.80 -12.85 -0.64
N ASN A 65 -1.29 -13.67 -1.57
CA ASN A 65 -0.44 -14.57 -2.35
C ASN A 65 0.39 -13.87 -3.45
N GLY A 66 0.38 -12.53 -3.49
CA GLY A 66 1.20 -11.75 -4.42
C GLY A 66 2.68 -11.65 -3.99
N PRO A 67 3.37 -10.59 -4.45
CA PRO A 67 4.78 -10.35 -4.13
C PRO A 67 5.03 -10.06 -2.65
N GLY A 68 4.02 -9.75 -1.85
CA GLY A 68 4.15 -9.42 -0.43
C GLY A 68 4.70 -8.02 -0.14
N ILE A 69 4.91 -7.21 -1.18
CA ILE A 69 5.35 -5.81 -1.06
C ILE A 69 4.14 -4.91 -1.15
N THR A 70 3.98 -3.97 -0.21
CA THR A 70 2.73 -3.23 -0.10
C THR A 70 2.89 -1.74 0.13
N ASP A 71 2.19 -0.94 -0.66
CA ASP A 71 2.08 0.50 -0.48
C ASP A 71 0.69 0.87 0.04
N TYR A 72 0.59 2.03 0.71
CA TYR A 72 -0.66 2.47 1.32
C TYR A 72 -0.99 3.89 0.91
N VAL A 73 -2.15 4.10 0.31
CA VAL A 73 -2.68 5.43 0.00
C VAL A 73 -3.76 5.78 1.02
N THR A 74 -3.52 6.87 1.74
CA THR A 74 -4.49 7.53 2.61
C THR A 74 -5.16 8.66 1.84
N HIS A 75 -6.45 8.86 2.06
CA HIS A 75 -7.25 9.81 1.30
C HIS A 75 -7.93 10.81 2.23
N GLU A 76 -7.73 12.09 1.95
CA GLU A 76 -8.46 13.19 2.59
C GLU A 76 -9.98 13.06 2.41
N LYS A 77 -10.77 13.73 3.27
CA LYS A 77 -12.22 13.51 3.37
C LYS A 77 -12.99 13.70 2.05
N ASP A 78 -12.63 14.72 1.27
CA ASP A 78 -13.31 15.07 0.01
C ASP A 78 -12.44 14.72 -1.22
N PHE A 79 -11.61 13.68 -1.08
CA PHE A 79 -10.67 13.28 -2.12
C PHE A 79 -11.35 12.89 -3.44
N ALA A 80 -10.83 13.40 -4.55
CA ALA A 80 -11.27 13.05 -5.89
C ALA A 80 -10.13 13.10 -6.90
N TYR A 81 -10.06 12.07 -7.76
CA TYR A 81 -9.14 12.06 -8.89
C TYR A 81 -9.68 12.91 -10.05
N SER A 82 -8.80 13.74 -10.63
CA SER A 82 -9.08 14.55 -11.83
C SER A 82 -8.66 13.86 -13.14
N ALA A 83 -7.92 12.76 -13.05
CA ALA A 83 -7.33 12.03 -14.16
C ALA A 83 -7.51 10.53 -13.97
N TYR A 84 -7.51 9.80 -15.09
CA TYR A 84 -7.25 8.37 -15.07
C TYR A 84 -5.75 8.13 -14.97
N GLY A 85 -5.36 7.09 -14.24
CA GLY A 85 -4.02 6.52 -14.23
C GLY A 85 -3.95 5.24 -15.06
N ILE A 86 -2.85 5.03 -15.79
CA ILE A 86 -2.54 3.79 -16.50
C ILE A 86 -1.15 3.34 -16.06
N HIS A 87 -1.08 2.19 -15.39
CA HIS A 87 0.16 1.46 -15.19
C HIS A 87 0.43 0.60 -16.42
N ILE A 88 1.66 0.58 -16.95
CA ILE A 88 2.02 -0.26 -18.11
C ILE A 88 3.00 -1.37 -17.75
N GLY A 89 3.70 -1.22 -16.64
CA GLY A 89 4.60 -2.18 -16.03
C GLY A 89 4.06 -2.81 -14.75
N GLN A 90 2.86 -2.44 -14.27
CA GLN A 90 2.33 -2.93 -13.00
C GLN A 90 0.86 -3.39 -13.13
N ASP A 91 0.56 -4.59 -12.62
CA ASP A 91 -0.82 -4.95 -12.25
C ASP A 91 -1.06 -4.48 -10.81
N ASP A 92 -2.14 -3.73 -10.59
CA ASP A 92 -2.52 -3.28 -9.26
C ASP A 92 -3.30 -4.38 -8.53
N ARG A 93 -3.03 -4.51 -7.23
CA ARG A 93 -3.73 -5.46 -6.34
C ARG A 93 -4.27 -4.67 -5.15
N LEU A 94 -5.44 -4.06 -5.34
CA LEU A 94 -5.98 -3.05 -4.43
C LEU A 94 -6.92 -3.66 -3.40
N THR A 95 -6.62 -3.48 -2.11
CA THR A 95 -7.55 -3.72 -1.00
C THR A 95 -7.98 -2.38 -0.40
N PHE A 96 -9.29 -2.22 -0.13
CA PHE A 96 -9.84 -0.99 0.40
C PHE A 96 -10.33 -1.20 1.84
N PHE A 97 -9.88 -0.35 2.75
CA PHE A 97 -10.25 -0.37 4.17
C PHE A 97 -11.00 0.89 4.55
N GLY A 98 -11.98 0.75 5.43
CA GLY A 98 -12.80 1.86 5.91
C GLY A 98 -13.92 1.40 6.82
N GLU A 99 -14.92 2.25 6.99
CA GLU A 99 -16.11 2.06 7.83
C GLU A 99 -17.34 1.70 6.97
N GLY A 100 -17.15 0.91 5.92
CA GLY A 100 -18.23 0.43 5.05
C GLY A 100 -18.67 1.41 3.97
N GLN A 101 -17.85 2.43 3.66
CA GLN A 101 -18.09 3.32 2.52
C GLN A 101 -18.25 2.52 1.22
N ARG A 102 -19.02 3.06 0.28
CA ARG A 102 -19.07 2.56 -1.10
C ARG A 102 -18.11 3.35 -1.96
N ILE A 103 -17.40 2.64 -2.83
CA ILE A 103 -16.50 3.20 -3.83
C ILE A 103 -17.04 2.87 -5.23
N ILE A 104 -16.70 3.72 -6.18
CA ILE A 104 -17.00 3.52 -7.60
C ILE A 104 -15.67 3.46 -8.34
N VAL A 105 -15.43 2.35 -9.04
CA VAL A 105 -14.22 2.15 -9.83
C VAL A 105 -14.59 2.25 -11.30
N HIS A 106 -13.91 3.13 -12.03
CA HIS A 106 -14.06 3.27 -13.48
C HIS A 106 -12.83 2.68 -14.14
N LEU A 107 -13.02 1.69 -15.00
CA LEU A 107 -11.93 1.01 -15.70
C LEU A 107 -12.09 1.19 -17.21
N ILE A 108 -11.00 1.47 -17.93
CA ILE A 108 -10.98 1.60 -19.39
C ILE A 108 -9.84 0.75 -19.96
N ASP A 109 -10.15 -0.17 -20.86
CA ASP A 109 -9.12 -0.97 -21.52
C ASP A 109 -8.34 -0.12 -22.53
N CYS A 110 -7.05 0.11 -22.28
CA CYS A 110 -6.17 0.93 -23.12
C CYS A 110 -5.14 0.08 -23.87
N ARG A 111 -5.20 -1.26 -23.76
CA ARG A 111 -4.18 -2.17 -24.32
C ARG A 111 -4.32 -2.30 -25.83
N GLU A 112 -3.23 -2.05 -26.54
CA GLU A 112 -3.25 -2.02 -28.01
C GLU A 112 -3.61 -3.36 -28.68
N ASP A 113 -3.39 -4.47 -27.98
CA ASP A 113 -3.66 -5.84 -28.43
C ASP A 113 -4.96 -6.41 -27.84
N SER A 114 -5.73 -5.61 -27.09
CA SER A 114 -7.01 -6.06 -26.53
C SER A 114 -8.15 -6.02 -27.55
N PRO A 115 -8.99 -7.07 -27.62
CA PRO A 115 -10.22 -7.04 -28.40
C PRO A 115 -11.27 -6.07 -27.84
N GLN A 116 -11.11 -5.62 -26.59
CA GLN A 116 -11.99 -4.68 -25.89
C GLN A 116 -11.39 -3.27 -25.81
N LEU A 117 -10.41 -2.92 -26.67
CA LEU A 117 -9.77 -1.61 -26.65
C LEU A 117 -10.80 -0.46 -26.68
N GLY A 118 -10.76 0.38 -25.65
CA GLY A 118 -11.66 1.52 -25.45
C GLY A 118 -12.94 1.21 -24.68
N ASP A 119 -13.20 -0.07 -24.36
CA ASP A 119 -14.31 -0.43 -23.49
C ASP A 119 -14.10 0.08 -22.08
N GLU A 120 -15.16 0.65 -21.53
CA GLU A 120 -15.23 1.24 -20.21
C GLU A 120 -16.29 0.51 -19.38
N ILE A 121 -15.93 0.16 -18.15
CA ILE A 121 -16.86 -0.41 -17.18
C ILE A 121 -16.82 0.39 -15.87
N THR A 122 -17.94 0.36 -15.16
CA THR A 122 -18.04 0.90 -13.80
C THR A 122 -18.31 -0.24 -12.83
N ILE A 123 -17.59 -0.29 -11.72
CA ILE A 123 -17.79 -1.26 -10.64
C ILE A 123 -18.19 -0.48 -9.39
N GLU A 124 -19.31 -0.86 -8.76
CA GLU A 124 -19.79 -0.27 -7.52
C GLU A 124 -19.71 -1.31 -6.41
N MET A 125 -18.96 -1.02 -5.35
CA MET A 125 -18.71 -1.96 -4.27
C MET A 125 -18.51 -1.26 -2.93
N ALA A 126 -18.82 -1.93 -1.82
CA ALA A 126 -18.36 -1.50 -0.49
C ALA A 126 -16.84 -1.70 -0.35
N VAL A 127 -16.18 -0.90 0.49
CA VAL A 127 -14.82 -1.23 0.94
C VAL A 127 -14.87 -2.50 1.80
N SER A 128 -13.86 -3.36 1.66
CA SER A 128 -13.84 -4.63 2.39
C SER A 128 -12.42 -5.16 2.54
N PRO A 129 -12.01 -5.54 3.76
CA PRO A 129 -10.70 -6.13 4.01
C PRO A 129 -10.58 -7.55 3.46
N TYR A 130 -11.65 -8.15 2.93
CA TYR A 130 -11.70 -9.56 2.51
C TYR A 130 -11.49 -9.78 1.02
N ARG A 131 -11.33 -8.70 0.24
CA ARG A 131 -11.17 -8.79 -1.21
C ARG A 131 -10.10 -7.85 -1.74
N VAL A 132 -9.46 -8.29 -2.81
CA VAL A 132 -8.47 -7.55 -3.58
C VAL A 132 -9.06 -7.34 -4.97
N LEU A 133 -9.12 -6.09 -5.42
CA LEU A 133 -9.40 -5.74 -6.81
C LEU A 133 -8.12 -5.80 -7.62
N ILE A 134 -8.10 -6.67 -8.62
CA ILE A 134 -7.01 -6.79 -9.58
C ILE A 134 -7.33 -5.89 -10.76
N ILE A 135 -6.45 -4.92 -11.02
CA ILE A 135 -6.50 -4.06 -12.22
C ILE A 135 -5.27 -4.39 -13.06
N PRO A 136 -5.43 -5.03 -14.23
CA PRO A 136 -4.30 -5.35 -15.08
C PRO A 136 -3.61 -4.09 -15.62
N LYS A 137 -2.29 -4.16 -15.80
CA LYS A 137 -1.53 -3.19 -16.59
C LYS A 137 -2.20 -2.92 -17.93
N GLY A 138 -2.16 -1.65 -18.34
CA GLY A 138 -2.80 -1.12 -19.53
C GLY A 138 -4.30 -0.90 -19.39
N VAL A 139 -4.89 -1.16 -18.23
CA VAL A 139 -6.26 -0.74 -17.92
C VAL A 139 -6.19 0.58 -17.15
N ALA A 140 -6.72 1.63 -17.76
CA ALA A 140 -6.83 2.92 -17.09
C ALA A 140 -7.84 2.83 -15.96
N HIS A 141 -7.56 3.48 -14.83
CA HIS A 141 -8.51 3.51 -13.73
C HIS A 141 -8.58 4.88 -13.03
N THR A 142 -9.75 5.16 -12.48
CA THR A 142 -9.99 6.24 -11.52
C THR A 142 -11.08 5.77 -10.56
N LEU A 143 -11.04 6.28 -9.33
CA LEU A 143 -11.95 5.86 -8.27
C LEU A 143 -12.64 7.06 -7.63
N ASP A 144 -13.91 6.88 -7.26
CA ASP A 144 -14.70 7.82 -6.47
C ASP A 144 -15.05 7.21 -5.11
N GLY A 145 -15.40 8.08 -4.15
CA GLY A 145 -15.85 7.66 -2.82
C GLY A 145 -14.71 7.22 -1.89
N LEU A 146 -13.46 7.63 -2.19
CA LEU A 146 -12.28 7.27 -1.41
C LEU A 146 -12.08 8.11 -0.14
N GLY A 147 -12.94 9.09 0.15
CA GLY A 147 -12.83 9.92 1.34
C GLY A 147 -12.75 9.10 2.64
N GLY A 148 -11.62 9.19 3.36
CA GLY A 148 -11.37 8.40 4.56
C GLY A 148 -11.22 6.89 4.34
N VAL A 149 -11.04 6.44 3.09
CA VAL A 149 -10.70 5.06 2.72
C VAL A 149 -9.19 4.93 2.67
N VAL A 150 -8.65 3.81 3.14
CA VAL A 150 -7.26 3.45 2.92
C VAL A 150 -7.21 2.46 1.77
N THR A 151 -6.39 2.74 0.76
CA THR A 151 -6.08 1.78 -0.29
C THR A 151 -4.73 1.17 -0.01
N ARG A 152 -4.68 -0.14 0.14
CA ARG A 152 -3.43 -0.89 0.06
C ARG A 152 -3.27 -1.42 -1.34
N ASP A 153 -2.08 -1.24 -1.90
CA ASP A 153 -1.68 -1.86 -3.15
C ASP A 153 -0.59 -2.91 -2.90
N GLU A 154 -0.64 -4.02 -3.61
CA GLU A 154 0.38 -5.07 -3.61
C GLU A 154 0.85 -5.33 -5.05
N PRO A 155 1.62 -4.41 -5.64
CA PRO A 155 1.83 -4.38 -7.09
C PRO A 155 2.61 -5.59 -7.62
N VAL A 156 2.18 -6.11 -8.77
CA VAL A 156 2.95 -7.11 -9.53
C VAL A 156 3.61 -6.44 -10.72
N TRP A 157 4.94 -6.42 -10.71
CA TRP A 157 5.75 -5.72 -11.70
C TRP A 157 6.11 -6.60 -12.88
N TYR A 158 6.10 -5.97 -14.05
CA TYR A 158 6.42 -6.53 -15.36
C TYR A 158 7.41 -5.61 -16.06
N ALA A 159 8.38 -6.19 -16.77
CA ALA A 159 9.33 -5.49 -17.60
C ALA A 159 9.26 -5.97 -19.05
N ASP A 160 9.60 -5.06 -19.96
CA ASP A 160 9.82 -5.34 -21.38
C ASP A 160 10.70 -4.23 -21.95
N GLN A 161 11.16 -4.37 -23.20
CA GLN A 161 11.74 -3.27 -23.96
C GLN A 161 10.64 -2.30 -24.39
N ASN A 162 10.08 -1.57 -23.43
CA ASN A 162 8.98 -0.65 -23.60
C ASN A 162 9.44 0.81 -23.41
N PRO A 163 9.50 1.63 -24.49
CA PRO A 163 9.99 3.00 -24.39
C PRO A 163 9.05 3.92 -23.62
N ASP A 164 7.80 3.50 -23.39
CA ASP A 164 6.83 4.24 -22.59
C ASP A 164 7.03 3.99 -21.09
N TRP A 165 7.69 2.87 -20.74
CA TRP A 165 7.90 2.43 -19.36
C TRP A 165 9.06 3.18 -18.71
N GLU A 166 8.77 3.77 -17.55
CA GLU A 166 9.76 4.40 -16.68
C GLU A 166 9.60 3.76 -15.30
N PRO A 167 10.56 2.93 -14.84
CA PRO A 167 10.47 2.25 -13.54
C PRO A 167 10.23 3.20 -12.36
N ASP A 168 10.79 4.41 -12.42
CA ASP A 168 10.61 5.42 -11.35
C ASP A 168 9.22 6.07 -11.37
N ASN A 169 8.48 5.94 -12.47
CA ASN A 169 7.13 6.47 -12.61
C ASN A 169 6.36 5.76 -13.74
N ASP A 170 5.77 4.61 -13.42
CA ASP A 170 4.99 3.78 -14.36
C ASP A 170 3.61 4.37 -14.70
N LEU A 171 3.23 5.48 -14.07
CA LEU A 171 1.88 6.04 -14.18
C LEU A 171 1.76 7.01 -15.36
N ILE A 172 1.04 6.61 -16.39
CA ILE A 172 0.60 7.50 -17.47
C ILE A 172 -0.78 8.06 -17.12
N SER A 173 -0.95 9.37 -17.20
CA SER A 173 -2.18 10.06 -16.84
C SER A 173 -2.83 10.76 -18.02
N PHE A 174 -4.17 10.78 -18.02
CA PHE A 174 -4.96 11.61 -18.92
C PHE A 174 -6.21 12.13 -18.20
N LEU A 175 -6.70 13.29 -18.65
CA LEU A 175 -7.82 13.96 -17.98
C LEU A 175 -9.08 13.10 -18.00
N ARG A 176 -9.77 13.04 -16.87
CA ARG A 176 -11.02 12.28 -16.72
C ARG A 176 -12.12 12.73 -17.68
N THR A 177 -12.10 14.00 -18.06
CA THR A 177 -13.03 14.63 -19.02
C THR A 177 -12.71 14.31 -20.48
N SER A 178 -11.58 13.64 -20.77
CA SER A 178 -11.21 13.27 -22.13
C SER A 178 -12.19 12.27 -22.74
N ARG A 179 -12.62 12.50 -23.97
CA ARG A 179 -13.49 11.58 -24.73
C ARG A 179 -12.74 10.39 -25.32
N THR A 180 -11.43 10.50 -25.42
CA THR A 180 -10.54 9.44 -25.90
C THR A 180 -9.57 9.02 -24.80
N ALA A 181 -9.22 7.75 -24.80
CA ALA A 181 -8.20 7.18 -23.93
C ALA A 181 -6.91 6.94 -24.74
N PRO A 182 -5.72 7.13 -24.14
CA PRO A 182 -4.46 6.72 -24.74
C PRO A 182 -4.47 5.22 -25.05
N VAL A 183 -3.89 4.82 -26.18
CA VAL A 183 -3.57 3.42 -26.45
C VAL A 183 -2.14 3.17 -25.96
N VAL A 184 -1.94 2.08 -25.23
CA VAL A 184 -0.66 1.75 -24.59
C VAL A 184 -0.21 0.33 -24.94
N ARG A 185 1.11 0.15 -25.01
CA ARG A 185 1.74 -1.16 -24.97
C ARG A 185 2.10 -1.49 -23.52
N THR A 186 1.81 -2.71 -23.10
CA THR A 186 2.11 -3.19 -21.74
C THR A 186 3.34 -4.08 -21.72
N ASN A 187 4.00 -4.12 -20.57
CA ASN A 187 5.12 -5.03 -20.33
C ASN A 187 4.61 -6.45 -20.12
N ARG A 188 5.39 -7.45 -20.53
CA ARG A 188 4.92 -8.85 -20.59
C ARG A 188 5.62 -9.79 -19.62
N HIS A 189 6.84 -9.45 -19.18
CA HIS A 189 7.66 -10.37 -18.39
C HIS A 189 7.57 -10.02 -16.91
N GLU A 190 6.87 -10.85 -16.13
CA GLU A 190 6.79 -10.68 -14.68
C GLU A 190 8.19 -10.67 -14.08
N LEU A 191 8.45 -9.70 -13.22
CA LEU A 191 9.73 -9.57 -12.55
C LEU A 191 9.85 -10.61 -11.43
N PRO A 192 11.05 -11.13 -11.14
CA PRO A 192 11.24 -11.96 -9.97
C PRO A 192 11.04 -11.15 -8.67
N VAL A 193 10.78 -11.83 -7.55
CA VAL A 193 10.61 -11.21 -6.22
C VAL A 193 11.79 -10.30 -5.84
N ALA A 194 13.03 -10.70 -6.17
CA ALA A 194 14.21 -9.88 -5.90
C ALA A 194 14.17 -8.52 -6.62
N ALA A 195 13.60 -8.47 -7.83
CA ALA A 195 13.44 -7.22 -8.57
C ALA A 195 12.26 -6.38 -8.02
N HIS A 196 11.20 -7.01 -7.53
CA HIS A 196 10.14 -6.31 -6.78
C HIS A 196 10.72 -5.61 -5.54
N LEU A 197 11.57 -6.31 -4.77
CA LEU A 197 12.25 -5.73 -3.60
C LEU A 197 13.17 -4.56 -3.99
N LEU A 198 13.87 -4.67 -5.12
CA LEU A 198 14.70 -3.58 -5.64
C LEU A 198 13.86 -2.33 -5.95
N LEU A 199 12.75 -2.48 -6.68
CA LEU A 199 11.86 -1.37 -7.02
C LEU A 199 11.26 -0.71 -5.77
N SER A 200 10.85 -1.52 -4.79
CA SER A 200 10.36 -1.00 -3.50
C SER A 200 11.44 -0.20 -2.78
N ARG A 201 12.70 -0.67 -2.75
CA ARG A 201 13.83 0.06 -2.15
C ARG A 201 14.16 1.36 -2.88
N MET A 202 14.03 1.39 -4.21
CA MET A 202 14.15 2.63 -4.98
C MET A 202 13.08 3.64 -4.60
N SER A 203 11.83 3.19 -4.41
CA SER A 203 10.73 4.02 -3.91
C SER A 203 10.99 4.51 -2.49
N GLN A 204 11.45 3.65 -1.58
CA GLN A 204 11.86 4.02 -0.22
C GLN A 204 12.93 5.13 -0.22
N GLN A 205 14.01 4.92 -0.98
CA GLN A 205 15.10 5.88 -1.06
C GLN A 205 14.60 7.23 -1.61
N THR A 206 13.82 7.22 -2.69
CA THR A 206 13.26 8.44 -3.29
C THR A 206 12.34 9.17 -2.31
N ASN A 207 11.42 8.45 -1.68
CA ASN A 207 10.42 9.02 -0.77
C ASN A 207 11.01 9.46 0.58
N SER A 208 12.16 8.90 0.99
CA SER A 208 12.90 9.38 2.17
C SER A 208 13.52 10.76 1.94
N GLN A 209 13.88 11.09 0.69
CA GLN A 209 14.54 12.34 0.31
C GLN A 209 13.55 13.41 -0.17
N VAL A 210 12.50 12.99 -0.88
CA VAL A 210 11.56 13.89 -1.56
C VAL A 210 10.28 14.03 -0.74
N ARG A 211 10.12 15.19 -0.08
CA ARG A 211 8.96 15.52 0.77
C ARG A 211 7.82 16.20 0.00
N GLY A 212 7.71 15.88 -1.29
CA GLY A 212 6.89 16.61 -2.25
C GLY A 212 5.70 15.79 -2.76
N ALA A 213 4.97 16.39 -3.69
CA ALA A 213 3.89 15.72 -4.38
C ALA A 213 4.39 14.71 -5.41
N TYR A 214 3.63 13.63 -5.57
CA TYR A 214 3.80 12.64 -6.60
C TYR A 214 3.62 13.29 -7.98
N GLY A 215 4.43 12.85 -8.95
CA GLY A 215 4.38 13.37 -10.31
C GLY A 215 3.51 12.54 -11.21
N ALA A 216 2.57 13.16 -11.91
CA ALA A 216 1.78 12.51 -12.96
C ALA A 216 2.43 12.72 -14.33
N ARG A 217 2.55 11.67 -15.15
CA ARG A 217 3.10 11.76 -16.52
C ARG A 217 1.98 11.93 -17.53
N TYR A 218 1.96 13.04 -18.24
CA TYR A 218 1.00 13.29 -19.32
C TYR A 218 1.69 13.16 -20.67
N ARG A 219 1.01 12.52 -21.63
CA ARG A 219 1.44 12.57 -23.04
C ARG A 219 1.26 14.00 -23.57
N VAL A 220 2.30 14.55 -24.19
CA VAL A 220 2.32 15.90 -24.75
C VAL A 220 2.94 15.89 -26.14
N SER A 221 2.47 16.77 -27.02
CA SER A 221 3.08 16.99 -28.34
C SER A 221 3.95 18.25 -28.31
N ILE A 222 5.24 18.10 -28.56
CA ILE A 222 6.22 19.19 -28.59
C ILE A 222 6.93 19.14 -29.95
N GLY A 223 6.80 20.21 -30.74
CA GLY A 223 7.44 20.29 -32.06
C GLY A 223 7.02 19.17 -33.03
N GLY A 224 5.76 18.74 -32.97
CA GLY A 224 5.23 17.65 -33.81
C GLY A 224 5.70 16.24 -33.39
N SER A 225 6.36 16.11 -32.24
CA SER A 225 6.79 14.84 -31.66
C SER A 225 6.09 14.61 -30.33
N THR A 226 5.56 13.41 -30.11
CA THR A 226 4.91 13.08 -28.83
C THR A 226 5.90 12.50 -27.84
N THR A 227 5.79 12.94 -26.60
CA THR A 227 6.64 12.58 -25.46
C THR A 227 5.83 12.69 -24.17
N TYR A 228 6.48 12.54 -23.02
CA TYR A 228 5.87 12.68 -21.70
C TYR A 228 6.36 13.95 -21.00
N ALA A 229 5.44 14.67 -20.36
CA ALA A 229 5.76 15.69 -19.38
C ALA A 229 5.32 15.21 -17.99
N THR A 230 6.22 15.31 -17.01
CA THR A 230 5.87 15.04 -15.61
C THR A 230 5.42 16.33 -14.95
N ILE A 231 4.19 16.37 -14.45
CA ILE A 231 3.64 17.50 -13.71
C ILE A 231 3.61 17.13 -12.23
N ARG A 232 4.22 17.98 -11.39
CA ARG A 232 4.23 17.82 -9.93
C ARG A 232 3.54 19.01 -9.27
N PRO A 233 2.52 18.79 -8.43
CA PRO A 233 1.98 19.82 -7.56
C PRO A 233 3.03 20.39 -6.60
N SER A 234 2.80 21.61 -6.11
CA SER A 234 3.69 22.28 -5.16
C SER A 234 3.42 21.92 -3.69
N TRP A 235 2.64 20.86 -3.42
CA TRP A 235 2.32 20.43 -2.06
C TRP A 235 3.58 20.03 -1.28
N ARG A 236 3.51 20.20 0.03
CA ARG A 236 4.58 19.91 0.99
C ARG A 236 3.96 19.35 2.25
N ALA A 237 4.51 18.26 2.76
CA ALA A 237 4.13 17.74 4.05
C ALA A 237 4.67 18.62 5.18
N ALA A 238 3.98 18.57 6.32
CA ALA A 238 4.44 19.15 7.56
C ALA A 238 5.78 18.54 8.02
N GLU A 239 6.45 19.25 8.92
CA GLU A 239 7.62 18.71 9.61
C GLU A 239 7.19 17.70 10.67
N THR A 240 7.98 16.63 10.80
CA THR A 240 7.75 15.59 11.79
C THR A 240 8.17 16.09 13.16
N GLN A 241 7.29 15.95 14.15
CA GLN A 241 7.62 16.25 15.53
C GLN A 241 8.59 15.19 16.08
N ALA A 242 9.62 15.61 16.81
CA ALA A 242 10.52 14.72 17.53
C ALA A 242 9.90 14.31 18.88
N ASP A 243 10.31 13.15 19.39
CA ASP A 243 10.03 12.71 20.76
C ASP A 243 11.33 12.43 21.53
N ASP A 244 11.23 12.45 22.85
CA ASP A 244 12.39 12.34 23.75
C ASP A 244 12.99 10.91 23.82
N HIS A 245 12.27 9.90 23.32
CA HIS A 245 12.63 8.49 23.44
C HIS A 245 12.93 7.82 22.09
N ASP A 246 13.04 8.61 21.00
CA ASP A 246 13.24 8.15 19.62
C ASP A 246 12.20 7.11 19.15
N LEU A 247 11.00 7.11 19.73
CA LEU A 247 9.91 6.20 19.37
C LEU A 247 9.20 6.68 18.09
N ILE A 248 9.19 7.98 17.81
CA ILE A 248 8.60 8.56 16.61
C ILE A 248 9.66 8.57 15.51
N THR A 249 9.33 7.93 14.40
CA THR A 249 10.19 7.89 13.23
C THR A 249 9.39 8.29 12.00
N ARG A 250 10.02 9.05 11.10
CA ARG A 250 9.36 9.45 9.85
C ARG A 250 9.21 8.24 8.92
N ASN A 251 8.05 8.11 8.29
CA ASN A 251 7.83 7.11 7.24
C ASN A 251 8.43 7.55 5.91
N ASN A 252 8.64 6.60 5.02
CA ASN A 252 8.86 6.87 3.60
C ASN A 252 7.50 7.15 2.94
N PHE A 253 7.29 8.37 2.44
CA PHE A 253 6.02 8.75 1.82
C PHE A 253 6.16 9.81 0.74
N VAL A 254 5.11 9.97 -0.05
CA VAL A 254 4.92 11.02 -1.05
C VAL A 254 3.47 11.52 -1.01
N LEU A 255 3.25 12.81 -1.30
CA LEU A 255 1.89 13.37 -1.28
C LEU A 255 1.14 13.05 -2.58
N THR A 256 -0.05 12.46 -2.48
CA THR A 256 -0.98 12.23 -3.59
C THR A 256 -2.16 13.21 -3.60
N GLY A 257 -2.27 14.00 -2.54
CA GLY A 257 -3.19 15.13 -2.36
C GLY A 257 -2.58 16.11 -1.35
N PRO A 258 -3.23 17.25 -1.07
CA PRO A 258 -2.81 18.15 0.01
C PRO A 258 -2.72 17.46 1.37
N GLU A 259 -3.69 16.59 1.68
CA GLU A 259 -3.75 15.79 2.92
C GLU A 259 -3.88 14.28 2.64
N SER A 260 -3.43 13.84 1.45
CA SER A 260 -3.40 12.44 1.04
C SER A 260 -1.97 11.98 0.79
N PHE A 261 -1.64 10.77 1.26
CA PHE A 261 -0.27 10.27 1.27
C PHE A 261 -0.21 8.86 0.73
N THR A 262 0.74 8.59 -0.18
CA THR A 262 1.23 7.24 -0.43
C THR A 262 2.39 6.97 0.51
N VAL A 263 2.20 6.05 1.45
CA VAL A 263 3.18 5.61 2.43
C VAL A 263 3.69 4.23 2.00
N VAL A 264 4.99 4.15 1.75
CA VAL A 264 5.65 2.90 1.36
C VAL A 264 6.30 2.25 2.60
N PRO A 265 6.60 0.94 2.58
CA PRO A 265 7.25 0.27 3.71
C PRO A 265 8.55 0.98 4.08
N SER A 266 8.90 0.99 5.35
CA SER A 266 10.14 1.52 5.90
C SER A 266 11.14 0.42 6.29
N THR A 267 10.70 -0.84 6.38
CA THR A 267 11.60 -1.97 6.68
C THR A 267 12.25 -2.57 5.42
N ASP A 268 13.37 -3.25 5.64
CA ASP A 268 14.15 -3.91 4.58
C ASP A 268 13.43 -5.08 3.89
N SER A 269 12.42 -5.67 4.54
CA SER A 269 11.59 -6.74 3.97
C SER A 269 10.50 -6.21 3.05
N CYS A 270 10.20 -4.91 3.13
CA CYS A 270 9.14 -4.24 2.38
C CYS A 270 7.74 -4.84 2.55
N THR A 271 7.51 -5.59 3.65
CA THR A 271 6.26 -6.29 3.93
C THR A 271 5.54 -5.64 5.10
N SER A 272 4.22 -5.53 5.00
CA SER A 272 3.38 -5.11 6.11
C SER A 272 2.00 -5.73 6.08
N ASP A 273 1.41 -5.82 7.26
CA ASP A 273 0.01 -6.18 7.45
C ASP A 273 -0.82 -4.93 7.79
N VAL A 274 -2.14 -5.08 7.70
CA VAL A 274 -3.10 -4.07 8.14
C VAL A 274 -3.86 -4.58 9.35
N LEU A 275 -3.88 -3.76 10.40
CA LEU A 275 -4.61 -4.01 11.63
C LEU A 275 -5.85 -3.13 11.67
N GLU A 276 -7.02 -3.75 11.85
CA GLU A 276 -8.19 -3.06 12.37
C GLU A 276 -8.23 -3.22 13.89
N VAL A 277 -8.24 -2.10 14.59
CA VAL A 277 -8.31 -2.07 16.05
C VAL A 277 -9.57 -1.33 16.44
N ARG A 278 -10.38 -1.93 17.32
CA ARG A 278 -11.48 -1.23 17.98
C ARG A 278 -10.96 -0.76 19.34
N LEU A 279 -10.89 0.53 19.54
CA LEU A 279 -10.30 1.11 20.75
C LEU A 279 -11.23 1.00 21.96
N GLU A 280 -12.54 0.94 21.71
CA GLU A 280 -13.55 0.71 22.73
C GLU A 280 -13.67 -0.77 23.13
N GLY A 281 -13.98 -1.01 24.41
CA GLY A 281 -14.20 -2.37 24.93
C GLY A 281 -12.91 -3.18 25.13
N GLN A 282 -11.74 -2.54 25.00
CA GLN A 282 -10.47 -3.16 25.33
C GLN A 282 -10.32 -3.35 26.84
N ASP A 283 -9.70 -4.47 27.23
CA ASP A 283 -9.39 -4.77 28.63
C ASP A 283 -8.21 -3.93 29.19
N GLY A 284 -7.67 -3.04 28.35
CA GLY A 284 -6.64 -2.07 28.71
C GLY A 284 -5.26 -2.68 28.92
N ARG A 285 -5.05 -3.94 28.50
CA ARG A 285 -3.77 -4.64 28.66
C ARG A 285 -2.70 -4.06 27.75
N PHE A 286 -1.49 -4.04 28.28
CA PHE A 286 -0.28 -3.86 27.51
C PHE A 286 0.07 -5.15 26.79
N ILE A 287 0.65 -4.99 25.60
CA ILE A 287 1.19 -6.06 24.79
C ILE A 287 2.69 -5.85 24.62
N GLN A 288 3.44 -6.95 24.57
CA GLN A 288 4.88 -6.94 24.37
C GLN A 288 5.25 -8.04 23.40
N HIS A 289 6.11 -7.72 22.44
CA HIS A 289 6.68 -8.66 21.51
C HIS A 289 8.15 -8.89 21.87
N THR A 290 8.50 -10.06 22.37
CA THR A 290 9.83 -10.30 22.94
C THR A 290 10.93 -10.31 21.87
N TYR A 291 10.61 -10.74 20.65
CA TYR A 291 11.61 -11.04 19.62
C TYR A 291 11.41 -10.26 18.33
N SER A 292 10.44 -9.35 18.31
CA SER A 292 10.15 -8.55 17.15
C SER A 292 10.11 -7.06 17.48
N ARG A 293 10.78 -6.28 16.63
CA ARG A 293 10.60 -4.84 16.57
C ARG A 293 9.37 -4.57 15.72
N ARG A 294 8.47 -3.73 16.23
CA ARG A 294 7.27 -3.32 15.50
C ARG A 294 7.40 -1.87 15.09
N ARG A 295 6.77 -1.55 13.96
CA ARG A 295 6.51 -0.18 13.56
C ARG A 295 5.03 -0.07 13.24
N LEU A 296 4.33 0.79 13.97
CA LEU A 296 2.90 1.05 13.76
C LEU A 296 2.73 2.42 13.12
N THR A 297 1.95 2.47 12.04
CA THR A 297 1.61 3.72 11.36
C THR A 297 0.09 3.83 11.27
N TRP A 298 -0.44 4.98 11.68
CA TRP A 298 -1.86 5.26 11.52
C TRP A 298 -2.18 5.50 10.04
N LEU A 299 -3.26 4.90 9.54
CA LEU A 299 -3.69 5.06 8.15
C LEU A 299 -5.04 5.79 8.04
N ALA A 300 -5.99 5.46 8.90
CA ALA A 300 -7.32 6.08 8.96
C ALA A 300 -8.07 5.72 10.24
N GLY A 301 -9.23 6.35 10.42
CA GLY A 301 -10.17 6.09 11.52
C GLY A 301 -10.09 7.19 12.57
N SER A 302 -10.18 6.81 13.84
CA SER A 302 -10.20 7.78 14.94
C SER A 302 -8.92 8.62 15.00
N THR A 303 -9.12 9.92 15.23
CA THR A 303 -8.06 10.94 15.37
C THR A 303 -7.70 11.21 16.84
N ASP A 304 -8.45 10.66 17.79
CA ASP A 304 -8.12 10.69 19.22
C ASP A 304 -7.28 9.49 19.67
N ALA A 305 -6.96 8.59 18.73
CA ALA A 305 -6.22 7.38 19.01
C ALA A 305 -4.80 7.71 19.47
N GLN A 306 -4.31 6.95 20.44
CA GLN A 306 -2.99 7.11 21.01
C GLN A 306 -2.34 5.74 21.17
N ILE A 307 -1.02 5.74 21.23
CA ILE A 307 -0.25 4.60 21.71
C ILE A 307 0.47 5.01 23.00
N GLU A 308 0.19 4.26 24.05
CA GLU A 308 0.95 4.33 25.29
C GLU A 308 2.08 3.31 25.22
N VAL A 309 3.29 3.72 25.55
CA VAL A 309 4.49 2.89 25.56
C VAL A 309 5.14 3.01 26.93
N VAL A 310 5.40 1.87 27.59
CA VAL A 310 6.25 1.87 28.79
C VAL A 310 7.69 1.81 28.32
N THR A 311 8.52 2.77 28.70
CA THR A 311 9.92 2.85 28.29
C THR A 311 10.82 2.02 29.21
N ALA A 312 12.11 1.91 28.87
CA ALA A 312 13.04 1.06 29.61
C ALA A 312 13.38 1.57 31.02
N ASP A 313 13.21 2.88 31.26
CA ASP A 313 13.28 3.51 32.57
C ASP A 313 11.95 3.45 33.35
N GLY A 314 10.91 2.88 32.74
CA GLY A 314 9.58 2.71 33.34
C GLY A 314 8.66 3.92 33.17
N GLU A 315 9.07 4.95 32.42
CA GLU A 315 8.17 6.06 32.06
C GLU A 315 7.06 5.60 31.11
N HIS A 316 5.91 6.26 31.18
CA HIS A 316 4.82 6.06 30.22
C HIS A 316 4.86 7.20 29.19
N SER A 317 5.33 6.89 27.99
CA SER A 317 5.25 7.78 26.84
C SER A 317 3.89 7.63 26.16
N VAL A 318 3.19 8.74 25.92
CA VAL A 318 1.90 8.75 25.22
C VAL A 318 2.07 9.48 23.89
N ILE A 319 1.90 8.75 22.79
CA ILE A 319 2.12 9.27 21.44
C ILE A 319 0.78 9.35 20.72
N PRO A 320 0.34 10.54 20.29
CA PRO A 320 -0.83 10.68 19.43
C PRO A 320 -0.65 9.93 18.11
N LEU A 321 -1.69 9.20 17.72
CA LEU A 321 -1.84 8.66 16.38
C LEU A 321 -2.74 9.61 15.57
N GLY A 322 -2.66 9.59 14.25
CA GLY A 322 -3.43 10.49 13.38
C GLY A 322 -2.64 11.12 12.24
N ASP A 323 -1.34 10.88 12.18
CA ASP A 323 -0.47 11.33 11.09
C ASP A 323 0.14 10.11 10.37
N PRO A 324 -0.20 9.86 9.10
CA PRO A 324 0.35 8.73 8.34
C PRO A 324 1.82 8.94 7.94
N THR A 325 2.37 10.14 8.11
CA THR A 325 3.76 10.46 7.83
C THR A 325 4.72 10.00 8.93
N ILE A 326 4.20 9.56 10.08
CA ILE A 326 4.96 9.05 11.21
C ILE A 326 4.65 7.58 11.48
N GLY A 327 5.68 6.85 11.90
CA GLY A 327 5.58 5.51 12.43
C GLY A 327 6.12 5.48 13.87
N VAL A 328 5.37 4.83 14.77
CA VAL A 328 5.81 4.57 16.13
C VAL A 328 6.60 3.27 16.14
N ARG A 329 7.91 3.38 16.39
CA ARG A 329 8.85 2.28 16.56
C ARG A 329 8.72 1.73 17.98
N ILE A 330 8.52 0.42 18.08
CA ILE A 330 8.37 -0.30 19.33
C ILE A 330 9.45 -1.37 19.38
N PRO A 331 10.52 -1.17 20.17
CA PRO A 331 11.62 -2.12 20.26
C PRO A 331 11.18 -3.49 20.83
N PRO A 332 11.95 -4.56 20.57
CA PRO A 332 11.70 -5.87 21.16
C PRO A 332 11.70 -5.82 22.69
N GLY A 333 10.69 -6.42 23.32
CA GLY A 333 10.52 -6.39 24.77
C GLY A 333 9.95 -5.07 25.29
N THR A 334 9.31 -4.25 24.44
CA THR A 334 8.64 -3.03 24.87
C THR A 334 7.14 -3.23 25.06
N TRP A 335 6.62 -2.84 26.22
CA TRP A 335 5.19 -2.83 26.50
C TRP A 335 4.52 -1.63 25.81
N TYR A 336 3.43 -1.89 25.10
CA TYR A 336 2.59 -0.82 24.57
C TYR A 336 1.12 -1.20 24.57
N ARG A 337 0.23 -0.21 24.49
CA ARG A 337 -1.19 -0.42 24.24
C ARG A 337 -1.76 0.72 23.41
N LEU A 338 -2.83 0.43 22.67
CA LEU A 338 -3.58 1.42 21.93
C LEU A 338 -4.75 1.91 22.78
N THR A 339 -4.94 3.22 22.84
CA THR A 339 -6.02 3.88 23.59
C THR A 339 -6.74 4.89 22.70
N GLY A 340 -7.93 5.34 23.11
CA GLY A 340 -8.78 6.25 22.36
C GLY A 340 -10.20 5.71 22.21
N SER A 341 -10.94 6.20 21.21
CA SER A 341 -12.32 5.78 20.92
C SER A 341 -12.51 5.34 19.47
N GLY A 342 -13.63 4.66 19.19
CA GLY A 342 -13.95 4.20 17.83
C GLY A 342 -12.99 3.13 17.26
N ARG A 343 -12.66 3.27 15.97
CA ARG A 343 -11.89 2.30 15.18
C ARG A 343 -10.68 2.98 14.54
N VAL A 344 -9.57 2.28 14.46
CA VAL A 344 -8.40 2.70 13.67
C VAL A 344 -7.91 1.60 12.74
N TRP A 345 -7.37 2.04 11.61
CA TRP A 345 -6.63 1.21 10.67
C TRP A 345 -5.14 1.55 10.79
N LEU A 346 -4.33 0.55 11.11
CA LEU A 346 -2.88 0.70 11.27
C LEU A 346 -2.15 -0.17 10.25
N ARG A 347 -1.08 0.37 9.66
CA ARG A 347 -0.03 -0.44 9.04
C ARG A 347 0.86 -0.96 10.16
N THR A 348 1.17 -2.25 10.12
CA THR A 348 2.18 -2.86 10.99
C THR A 348 3.30 -3.44 10.16
N GLU A 349 4.51 -3.00 10.44
CA GLU A 349 5.74 -3.59 9.93
C GLU A 349 6.50 -4.26 11.07
N MET A 350 7.30 -5.25 10.70
CA MET A 350 8.01 -6.07 11.65
C MET A 350 9.43 -6.32 11.19
N GLU A 351 10.35 -6.38 12.15
CA GLU A 351 11.66 -7.00 12.00
C GLU A 351 11.85 -8.00 13.13
N LEU A 352 12.49 -9.14 12.84
CA LEU A 352 12.71 -10.20 13.82
C LEU A 352 14.17 -10.22 14.27
N LEU A 353 14.40 -10.50 15.56
CA LEU A 353 15.74 -10.78 16.07
C LEU A 353 16.28 -12.11 15.50
N ASP A 354 17.56 -12.10 15.14
CA ASP A 354 18.35 -13.27 14.72
C ASP A 354 18.76 -14.06 15.97
N LEU A 355 17.88 -14.95 16.42
CA LEU A 355 18.11 -15.79 17.59
C LEU A 355 18.77 -17.12 17.19
N ASP A 356 19.91 -17.43 17.79
CA ASP A 356 20.56 -18.74 17.66
C ASP A 356 20.03 -19.70 18.74
N PRO A 357 19.56 -20.92 18.44
CA PRO A 357 19.27 -21.50 17.12
C PRO A 357 17.78 -21.36 16.76
N TRP A 358 17.54 -21.20 15.45
CA TRP A 358 16.23 -21.14 14.80
C TRP A 358 15.31 -22.31 15.17
N VAL A 359 14.54 -22.16 16.24
CA VAL A 359 13.35 -22.97 16.45
C VAL A 359 12.31 -22.45 15.45
N LEU A 360 12.36 -22.97 14.22
CA LEU A 360 11.43 -22.72 13.10
C LEU A 360 9.95 -23.06 13.42
N GLU A 361 9.65 -23.44 14.66
CA GLU A 361 8.30 -23.73 15.16
C GLU A 361 7.57 -22.49 15.72
N HIS A 362 8.15 -21.28 15.62
CA HIS A 362 7.48 -20.03 15.99
C HIS A 362 6.93 -19.28 14.76
N PRO A 363 5.60 -19.36 14.47
CA PRO A 363 4.94 -18.46 13.54
C PRO A 363 5.21 -16.98 13.87
N LEU A 364 5.22 -16.14 12.84
CA LEU A 364 5.38 -14.70 12.99
C LEU A 364 4.34 -14.15 13.98
N GLY A 365 4.80 -13.44 15.02
CA GLY A 365 3.91 -12.85 16.03
C GLY A 365 3.41 -13.81 17.13
N ARG A 366 4.00 -15.00 17.31
CA ARG A 366 3.78 -15.83 18.52
C ARG A 366 4.64 -15.43 19.72
N ASP A 367 5.46 -14.39 19.60
CA ASP A 367 6.27 -13.81 20.67
C ASP A 367 5.50 -12.78 21.53
N VAL A 368 4.16 -12.78 21.42
CA VAL A 368 3.28 -11.83 22.12
C VAL A 368 3.00 -12.29 23.53
N THR A 369 3.22 -11.39 24.48
CA THR A 369 2.76 -11.51 25.87
C THR A 369 1.87 -10.31 26.22
N THR A 370 0.98 -10.48 27.20
CA THR A 370 0.05 -9.43 27.63
C THR A 370 0.07 -9.25 29.15
N ALA A 371 0.01 -8.00 29.61
CA ALA A 371 0.05 -7.64 31.02
C ALA A 371 -1.01 -6.57 31.33
N THR A 372 -1.62 -6.61 32.50
CA THR A 372 -2.42 -5.48 32.99
C THR A 372 -1.51 -4.27 33.29
N PRO A 373 -2.05 -3.05 33.40
CA PRO A 373 -1.23 -1.88 33.77
C PRO A 373 -0.46 -2.03 35.08
N ALA A 374 -0.96 -2.84 36.02
CA ALA A 374 -0.28 -3.11 37.30
C ALA A 374 0.83 -4.17 37.19
N GLU A 375 0.79 -5.01 36.15
CA GLU A 375 1.77 -6.08 35.89
C GLU A 375 2.87 -5.63 34.91
N ALA A 376 2.62 -4.58 34.12
CA ALA A 376 3.59 -4.03 33.18
C ALA A 376 4.75 -3.39 33.94
N GLY A 377 5.90 -4.07 33.95
CA GLY A 377 7.16 -3.53 34.44
C GLY A 377 7.86 -2.65 33.39
N PRO A 378 9.07 -2.13 33.69
CA PRO A 378 9.87 -1.41 32.71
C PRO A 378 10.18 -2.29 31.49
N SER A 379 10.23 -1.67 30.32
CA SER A 379 10.55 -2.35 29.07
C SER A 379 12.02 -2.73 28.98
N ARG A 380 12.36 -3.62 28.05
CA ARG A 380 13.75 -3.89 27.71
C ARG A 380 14.32 -2.76 26.84
N ALA A 381 15.47 -2.22 27.19
CA ALA A 381 16.21 -1.33 26.30
C ALA A 381 16.70 -2.09 25.05
N GLU A 382 16.72 -1.44 23.88
CA GLU A 382 17.42 -1.96 22.70
C GLU A 382 18.92 -1.99 22.98
N GLN A 383 19.58 -3.08 22.57
CA GLN A 383 20.99 -3.33 22.85
C GLN A 383 21.77 -3.36 21.54
N ASP A 384 23.03 -2.92 21.54
CA ASP A 384 23.91 -2.99 20.35
C ASP A 384 24.09 -4.43 19.83
N SER A 385 23.86 -5.44 20.68
CA SER A 385 23.91 -6.86 20.31
C SER A 385 22.64 -7.38 19.62
N ASP A 386 21.56 -6.59 19.60
CA ASP A 386 20.32 -6.97 18.92
C ASP A 386 20.55 -6.99 17.41
N ARG A 387 20.66 -8.19 16.86
CA ARG A 387 20.80 -8.42 15.41
C ARG A 387 19.45 -8.79 14.85
N TYR A 388 19.09 -8.20 13.73
CA TYR A 388 17.84 -8.51 13.04
C TYR A 388 18.10 -9.41 11.83
N LEU A 389 17.10 -10.23 11.50
CA LEU A 389 17.12 -11.02 10.28
C LEU A 389 17.25 -10.11 9.06
N PRO A 390 18.04 -10.51 8.04
CA PRO A 390 18.07 -9.79 6.78
C PRO A 390 16.66 -9.68 6.18
N GLY A 391 16.30 -8.50 5.68
CA GLY A 391 14.98 -8.24 5.09
C GLY A 391 14.50 -9.28 4.07
N PRO A 392 15.33 -9.74 3.12
CA PRO A 392 14.95 -10.80 2.18
C PRO A 392 14.56 -12.12 2.86
N THR A 393 15.21 -12.48 3.97
CA THR A 393 14.88 -13.67 4.76
C THR A 393 13.51 -13.51 5.42
N LEU A 394 13.28 -12.36 6.07
CA LEU A 394 11.99 -12.08 6.70
C LEU A 394 10.85 -12.03 5.68
N HIS A 395 11.10 -11.43 4.52
CA HIS A 395 10.16 -11.39 3.41
C HIS A 395 9.78 -12.82 2.94
N ALA A 396 10.76 -13.72 2.80
CA ALA A 396 10.50 -15.10 2.45
C ALA A 396 9.64 -15.82 3.50
N LEU A 397 9.92 -15.61 4.80
CA LEU A 397 9.12 -16.18 5.89
C LEU A 397 7.68 -15.68 5.87
N ALA A 398 7.47 -14.37 5.69
CA ALA A 398 6.14 -13.78 5.61
C ALA A 398 5.34 -14.39 4.45
N ARG A 399 5.96 -14.56 3.27
CA ARG A 399 5.30 -15.19 2.11
C ARG A 399 5.00 -16.67 2.34
N MET A 400 5.90 -17.40 3.00
CA MET A 400 5.64 -18.79 3.38
C MET A 400 4.44 -18.90 4.33
N GLU A 401 4.34 -18.02 5.31
CA GLU A 401 3.21 -17.96 6.24
C GLU A 401 1.90 -17.64 5.51
N ALA A 402 1.89 -16.60 4.66
CA ALA A 402 0.72 -16.23 3.87
C ALA A 402 0.24 -17.37 2.96
N LYS A 403 1.18 -18.07 2.30
CA LYS A 403 0.86 -19.25 1.50
C LYS A 403 0.28 -20.37 2.36
N ALA A 404 0.87 -20.66 3.51
CA ALA A 404 0.36 -21.68 4.43
C ALA A 404 -1.07 -21.37 4.89
N ILE A 405 -1.37 -20.12 5.24
CA ILE A 405 -2.71 -19.67 5.62
C ILE A 405 -3.70 -19.90 4.46
N SER A 406 -3.31 -19.54 3.23
CA SER A 406 -4.18 -19.69 2.06
C SER A 406 -4.53 -21.14 1.72
N LEU A 407 -3.72 -22.12 2.15
CA LEU A 407 -3.97 -23.56 1.95
C LEU A 407 -4.87 -24.19 3.02
N THR A 408 -5.12 -23.48 4.12
CA THR A 408 -5.91 -23.99 5.27
C THR A 408 -7.36 -23.50 5.29
N ARG A 409 -7.75 -22.69 4.30
CA ARG A 409 -9.11 -22.18 4.07
C ARG A 409 -9.66 -22.82 2.81
#